data_AF-A0A5K0Y2R0-F1
#
_entry.id   AF-A0A5K0Y2R0-F1
#
_cell.length_a   1.000
_cell.length_b   1.000
_cell.length_c   1.000
_cell.angle_alpha   90.00
_cell.angle_beta   90.00
_cell.angle_gamma   90.00
#
_symmetry.space_group_name_H-M   'P 1'
#
loop_
_entity.id
_entity.type
_entity.pdbx_description
1 polymer ?
#
loop_
_entity_poly.entity_id
_entity_poly.type
_entity_poly.pdbx_seq_one_letter_code
_entity_poly.pdbx_strand_id
1 'polypeptide(L)' 'VGVKHMQLDWAARSNLINGIARGLLYLHEDSLLKIVHRDLKASNILLDNDMNPKISDFGNAKIFDTDQTQVDTLQIMGTR' A
#
# COMPACT_ATOMS: atom_id res chain seq x y z
N VAL A 1 -13.47 20.11 -18.61
CA VAL A 1 -13.54 20.42 -17.16
C VAL A 1 -12.19 20.06 -16.56
N GLY A 2 -11.38 21.03 -16.14
CA GLY A 2 -10.05 20.76 -15.62
C GLY A 2 -10.13 20.14 -14.24
N VAL A 3 -9.47 19.01 -14.02
CA VAL A 3 -9.31 18.43 -12.69
C VAL A 3 -8.47 19.40 -11.87
N LYS A 4 -9.08 20.06 -10.88
CA LYS A 4 -8.37 20.93 -9.96
C LYS A 4 -7.57 20.03 -9.02
N HIS A 5 -6.26 19.91 -9.24
CA HIS A 5 -5.38 19.19 -8.33
C HIS A 5 -5.36 19.92 -6.99
N MET A 6 -5.88 19.28 -5.94
CA MET A 6 -5.70 19.75 -4.57
C MET A 6 -4.20 19.68 -4.27
N GLN A 7 -3.55 20.84 -4.14
CA GLN A 7 -2.16 20.88 -3.69
C GLN A 7 -2.12 20.48 -2.22
N LEU A 8 -1.61 19.28 -1.96
CA LEU A 8 -1.31 18.83 -0.61
C LEU A 8 -0.04 19.54 -0.13
N ASP A 9 -0.15 20.23 1.00
CA ASP A 9 1.01 20.75 1.71
C ASP A 9 1.86 19.60 2.29
N TRP A 10 3.03 19.94 2.83
CA TRP A 10 3.94 18.93 3.37
C TRP A 10 3.34 18.18 4.57
N ALA A 11 2.56 18.87 5.41
CA ALA A 11 1.94 18.26 6.58
C ALA A 11 0.94 17.17 6.16
N ALA A 12 0.07 17.46 5.20
CA ALA A 12 -0.86 16.50 4.62
C ALA A 12 -0.12 15.32 3.97
N ARG A 13 0.94 15.58 3.19
CA ARG A 13 1.75 14.51 2.59
C ARG A 13 2.39 13.61 3.64
N SER A 14 2.93 14.19 4.71
CA SER A 14 3.53 13.44 5.82
C SER A 14 2.50 12.54 6.51
N ASN A 15 1.28 13.04 6.73
CA ASN A 15 0.19 12.25 7.29
C ASN A 15 -0.20 11.08 6.37
N LEU A 16 -0.26 11.30 5.05
CA LEU A 16 -0.51 10.24 4.08
C LEU A 16 0.61 9.19 4.08
N ILE A 17 1.87 9.60 4.07
CA ILE A 17 3.02 8.69 4.11
C ILE A 17 2.98 7.82 5.38
N ASN A 18 2.70 8.43 6.53
CA ASN A 18 2.57 7.71 7.79
C ASN A 18 1.42 6.70 7.76
N GLY A 19 0.27 7.07 7.20
CA GLY A 19 -0.87 6.16 7.07
C GLY A 19 -0.57 4.97 6.14
N ILE A 20 0.09 5.22 5.00
CA ILE A 20 0.52 4.15 4.07
C ILE A 20 1.52 3.21 4.76
N ALA A 21 2.51 3.76 5.47
CA ALA A 21 3.50 2.97 6.20
C ALA A 21 2.85 2.10 7.28
N ARG A 22 1.85 2.61 8.02
CA ARG A 22 1.06 1.83 8.97
C ARG A 22 0.25 0.73 8.29
N GLY A 23 -0.36 1.02 7.15
CA GLY A 23 -1.06 0.00 6.36
C GLY A 23 -0.12 -1.14 5.91
N LEU A 24 1.10 -0.81 5.48
CA LEU A 24 2.11 -1.81 5.11
C LEU A 24 2.60 -2.61 6.32
N LEU A 25 2.89 -1.94 7.44
CA LEU A 25 3.25 -2.61 8.69
C LEU A 25 2.17 -3.61 9.11
N TYR A 26 0.91 -3.19 9.02
CA TYR A 26 -0.22 -4.06 9.32
C TYR A 26 -0.22 -5.30 8.43
N LEU A 27 -0.11 -5.14 7.11
CA LEU A 27 -0.08 -6.26 6.17
C LEU A 27 1.11 -7.21 6.39
N HIS A 28 2.25 -6.68 6.83
CA HIS A 28 3.47 -7.47 6.96
C HIS A 28 3.60 -8.16 8.31
N GLU A 29 3.21 -7.51 9.41
CA GLU A 29 3.52 -8.00 10.76
C GLU A 29 2.30 -8.10 11.69
N ASP A 30 1.35 -7.15 11.63
CA ASP A 30 0.24 -7.11 12.61
C ASP A 30 -1.02 -7.89 12.18
N SER A 31 -1.14 -8.26 10.91
CA SER A 31 -2.26 -9.08 10.43
C SER A 31 -2.08 -10.56 10.74
N LEU A 32 -3.19 -11.29 10.87
CA LEU A 32 -3.19 -12.75 11.11
C LEU A 32 -2.45 -13.56 10.03
N LEU A 33 -2.30 -12.97 8.85
CA LEU A 33 -1.59 -13.52 7.70
C LEU A 33 -0.55 -12.51 7.25
N LYS A 34 0.67 -12.95 6.93
CA LYS A 34 1.69 -12.06 6.34
C LYS A 34 1.38 -11.86 4.85
N ILE A 35 1.10 -10.64 4.43
CA ILE A 35 0.69 -10.30 3.07
C ILE A 35 1.71 -9.36 2.42
N VAL A 36 2.35 -9.78 1.33
CA VAL A 36 3.18 -8.88 0.51
C VAL A 36 2.36 -8.43 -0.69
N HIS A 37 2.16 -7.11 -0.82
CA HIS A 37 1.31 -6.53 -1.87
C HIS A 37 1.90 -6.65 -3.29
N ARG A 38 3.22 -6.50 -3.45
CA ARG A 38 3.99 -6.60 -4.71
C ARG A 38 3.63 -5.63 -5.85
N ASP A 39 2.74 -4.66 -5.63
CA ASP A 39 2.36 -3.64 -6.64
C ASP A 39 1.92 -2.34 -5.94
N LEU A 40 2.74 -1.88 -4.99
CA LEU A 40 2.47 -0.65 -4.26
C LEU A 40 2.88 0.56 -5.11
N LYS A 41 1.91 1.41 -5.41
CA LYS A 41 2.09 2.63 -6.21
C LYS A 41 1.02 3.65 -5.85
N ALA A 42 1.23 4.91 -6.22
CA ALA A 42 0.32 6.01 -5.87
C ALA A 42 -1.12 5.78 -6.37
N SER A 43 -1.31 5.19 -7.55
CA SER A 43 -2.66 4.87 -8.07
C SER A 43 -3.38 3.78 -7.29
N ASN A 44 -2.66 2.99 -6.49
CA ASN A 44 -3.19 1.94 -5.63
C ASN A 44 -3.39 2.44 -4.18
N ILE A 45 -3.16 3.73 -3.91
CA ILE A 45 -3.52 4.38 -2.66
C ILE A 45 -4.80 5.18 -2.87
N LEU A 46 -5.90 4.72 -2.28
CA LEU A 46 -7.16 5.44 -2.26
C LEU A 46 -7.21 6.36 -1.04
N LEU A 47 -7.93 7.47 -1.14
CA LEU A 47 -8.22 8.35 -0.02
C LEU A 47 -9.71 8.25 0.30
N ASP A 48 -10.05 8.07 1.57
CA ASP A 48 -11.45 8.21 2.01
C ASP A 48 -11.85 9.68 2.21
N ASN A 49 -13.10 9.89 2.65
CA ASN A 49 -13.66 11.23 2.83
C ASN A 49 -12.90 12.08 3.87
N ASP A 50 -12.17 11.43 4.78
CA ASP A 50 -11.39 12.07 5.84
C ASP A 50 -9.91 12.21 5.46
N MET A 51 -9.56 12.02 4.17
CA MET A 51 -8.20 12.06 3.64
C MET A 51 -7.26 11.01 4.25
N ASN A 52 -7.79 9.89 4.75
CA ASN A 52 -6.97 8.78 5.21
C ASN A 52 -6.58 7.86 4.04
N PRO A 53 -5.31 7.43 3.94
CA PRO A 53 -4.88 6.54 2.88
C PRO A 53 -5.35 5.10 3.13
N LYS A 54 -5.77 4.42 2.06
CA LYS A 54 -6.13 2.99 2.03
C LYS A 54 -5.40 2.30 0.89
N ILE A 55 -4.67 1.24 1.22
CA ILE A 55 -4.00 0.39 0.24
C ILE A 55 -5.07 -0.44 -0.49
N SER A 56 -5.01 -0.47 -1.82
CA SER A 56 -5.98 -1.13 -2.69
C SER A 56 -5.28 -1.94 -3.78
N ASP A 57 -6.05 -2.75 -4.52
CA ASP A 57 -5.56 -3.60 -5.62
C ASP A 57 -4.57 -4.71 -5.20
N PHE A 58 -5.10 -5.66 -4.43
CA PHE A 58 -4.38 -6.86 -3.99
C PHE A 58 -4.30 -7.95 -5.06
N GLY A 59 -4.59 -7.67 -6.33
CA GLY A 59 -4.55 -8.68 -7.40
C GLY A 59 -3.18 -9.33 -7.57
N ASN A 60 -2.12 -8.60 -7.22
CA ASN A 60 -0.75 -9.07 -7.24
C ASN A 60 -0.23 -9.53 -5.88
N ALA A 61 -1.05 -9.49 -4.82
CA ALA A 61 -0.60 -9.81 -3.47
C ALA A 61 -0.32 -11.31 -3.27
N LYS A 62 0.49 -11.62 -2.26
CA LYS A 62 0.78 -12.99 -1.82
C LYS A 62 0.65 -13.10 -0.31
N ILE A 63 0.09 -14.21 0.13
CA ILE A 63 -0.02 -14.60 1.53
C ILE A 63 1.14 -15.56 1.83
N PHE A 64 1.75 -15.36 2.98
CA PHE A 64 2.88 -16.15 3.49
C PHE A 64 2.54 -16.69 4.86
N ASP A 65 3.15 -17.82 5.18
CA ASP A 65 3.17 -18.32 6.55
C ASP A 65 4.05 -17.41 7.42
N THR A 66 3.71 -17.29 8.69
CA THR A 66 4.28 -16.24 9.57
C THR A 66 5.79 -16.38 9.74
N ASP A 67 6.29 -17.63 9.68
CA ASP A 67 7.69 -18.00 9.85
C ASP A 67 8.53 -17.88 8.55
N GLN A 68 7.88 -17.63 7.40
CA GLN A 68 8.58 -17.49 6.12
C GLN A 68 9.10 -16.07 5.91
N THR A 69 10.42 -15.94 5.74
CA THR A 69 11.09 -14.66 5.47
C THR A 69 11.50 -14.48 4.00
N GLN A 70 11.49 -15.56 3.22
CA GLN A 70 11.82 -15.55 1.78
C GLN A 70 10.96 -16.57 1.03
N VAL A 71 10.57 -16.22 -0.19
CA VAL A 71 9.89 -17.11 -1.14
C VAL A 71 10.35 -16.79 -2.57
N ASP A 72 10.58 -17.83 -3.36
CA ASP A 72 10.86 -17.71 -4.78
C ASP A 72 9.55 -17.57 -5.57
N THR A 73 9.51 -16.61 -6.50
CA THR A 73 8.40 -16.41 -7.43
C THR A 73 8.89 -16.52 -8.86
N LEU A 74 8.18 -17.31 -9.68
CA LEU A 74 8.44 -17.43 -11.11
C LEU A 74 7.92 -16.21 -11.91
N GLN A 75 7.11 -15.37 -11.27
CA GLN A 75 6.54 -14.16 -11.88
C GLN A 75 7.20 -12.91 -11.30
N ILE A 76 7.73 -12.07 -12.21
CA ILE A 76 8.17 -10.71 -11.92
C ILE A 76 6.93 -9.81 -11.95
N MET A 77 6.64 -9.14 -10.84
CA MET A 77 5.44 -8.33 -10.62
C MET A 77 5.85 -6.91 -10.22
N GLY A 78 4.96 -5.95 -10.46
CA GLY A 78 5.17 -4.53 -10.20
C GLY A 78 5.09 -3.69 -11.48
N THR A 79 5.05 -2.38 -11.32
CA THR A 79 5.05 -1.43 -12.44
C THR A 79 6.36 -0.67 -12.52
N ARG A 80 6.63 -0.07 -13.69
CA ARG A 80 7.75 0.85 -13.89
C ARG A 80 7.65 2.09 -13.00
#